data_AF-A0A368A105-F1
#
_entry.id   AF-A0A368A105-F1
#
_cell.length_a   1.000
_cell.length_b   1.000
_cell.length_c   1.000
_cell.angle_alpha   90.00
_cell.angle_beta   90.00
_cell.angle_gamma   90.00
#
_symmetry.space_group_name_H-M   'P 1'
#
loop_
_entity.id
_entity.type
_entity.pdbx_description
1 polymer ?
#
loop_
_entity_poly.entity_id
_entity_poly.type
_entity_poly.pdbx_seq_one_letter_code
_entity_poly.pdbx_strand_id
1 'polypeptide(L)' 'MITENAHLPNVGCAVNYLLSERVRRGIDHDELDMKSGVSWRSVYYWRHVRDPQILNFVAVAETLGCEVILRRRKISC' A
#
# COMPACT_ATOMS: atom_id res chain seq x y z
N MET A 1 7.78 6.04 -20.27
CA MET A 1 7.55 5.13 -19.14
C MET A 1 6.07 4.77 -19.15
N ILE A 2 5.73 3.50 -19.33
CA ILE A 2 4.35 3.03 -19.22
C ILE A 2 4.04 2.97 -17.72
N THR A 3 3.24 3.90 -17.21
CA THR A 3 2.71 3.82 -15.85
C THR A 3 1.60 2.78 -15.85
N GLU A 4 1.89 1.60 -15.33
CA GLU A 4 0.87 0.57 -15.10
C GLU A 4 -0.03 1.02 -13.94
N ASN A 5 -1.22 1.54 -14.27
CA ASN A 5 -2.19 2.00 -13.28
C ASN A 5 -3.05 0.82 -12.81
N ALA A 6 -2.70 0.23 -11.66
CA ALA A 6 -3.53 -0.79 -11.04
C ALA A 6 -4.78 -0.17 -10.39
N HIS A 7 -5.97 -0.52 -10.87
CA HIS A 7 -7.22 -0.16 -10.19
C HIS A 7 -7.52 -1.19 -9.10
N LEU A 8 -7.36 -0.79 -7.84
CA LEU A 8 -7.50 -1.68 -6.68
C LEU A 8 -8.82 -1.39 -5.95
N PRO A 9 -9.77 -2.35 -5.91
CA PRO A 9 -11.15 -2.09 -5.52
C PRO A 9 -11.36 -1.90 -4.01
N ASN A 10 -10.42 -2.35 -3.19
CA ASN A 10 -10.45 -2.21 -1.73
C ASN A 10 -9.03 -2.19 -1.15
N VAL A 11 -8.93 -1.82 0.13
CA VAL A 11 -7.65 -1.73 0.85
C VAL A 11 -6.90 -3.06 0.88
N GLY A 12 -7.59 -4.20 1.05
CA GLY A 12 -6.94 -5.51 1.06
C GLY A 12 -6.23 -5.83 -0.26
N CYS A 13 -6.87 -5.55 -1.40
CA CYS A 13 -6.25 -5.65 -2.72
C CYS A 13 -5.06 -4.69 -2.85
N ALA A 14 -5.20 -3.46 -2.35
CA ALA A 14 -4.14 -2.46 -2.39
C ALA A 14 -2.92 -2.88 -1.58
N VAL A 15 -3.12 -3.40 -0.37
CA VAL A 15 -2.05 -3.91 0.49
C VAL A 15 -1.38 -5.13 -0.15
N ASN A 16 -2.13 -6.07 -0.71
CA ASN A 16 -1.54 -7.22 -1.42
C ASN A 16 -0.63 -6.79 -2.56
N TYR A 17 -1.03 -5.79 -3.34
CA TYR A 17 -0.19 -5.21 -4.39
C TYR A 17 1.10 -4.62 -3.81
N LEU A 18 1.02 -3.82 -2.74
CA LEU A 18 2.22 -3.28 -2.07
C LEU A 18 3.14 -4.39 -1.55
N LEU A 19 2.59 -5.49 -1.02
CA LEU A 19 3.40 -6.63 -0.59
C LEU A 19 4.12 -7.31 -1.76
N SER A 20 3.46 -7.44 -2.92
CA SER A 20 4.10 -7.93 -4.14
C SER A 20 5.19 -6.99 -4.64
N GLU A 21 4.95 -5.67 -4.60
CA GLU A 21 5.95 -4.66 -4.96
C GLU A 21 7.17 -4.69 -4.04
N ARG A 22 6.97 -4.88 -2.73
CA ARG A 22 8.07 -5.08 -1.78
C ARG A 22 8.96 -6.25 -2.20
N VAL A 23 8.35 -7.41 -2.48
CA VAL A 23 9.09 -8.61 -2.91
C VAL A 23 9.81 -8.36 -4.24
N ARG A 24 9.12 -7.74 -5.21
CA ARG A 24 9.68 -7.41 -6.53
C ARG A 24 10.91 -6.51 -6.43
N ARG A 25 10.95 -5.62 -5.43
CA ARG A 25 12.04 -4.68 -5.18
C ARG A 25 13.12 -5.22 -4.24
N GLY A 26 12.92 -6.39 -3.64
CA GLY A 26 13.87 -7.00 -2.71
C GLY A 26 14.03 -6.25 -1.40
N ILE A 27 13.07 -5.40 -1.02
CA ILE A 27 13.08 -4.66 0.26
C ILE A 27 12.65 -5.62 1.36
N ASP A 28 13.46 -5.83 2.40
CA ASP A 28 13.06 -6.69 3.51
C ASP A 28 12.07 -6.00 4.48
N HIS A 29 11.65 -6.69 5.54
CA HIS A 29 10.68 -6.14 6.49
C HIS A 29 11.27 -5.00 7.32
N ASP A 30 12.50 -5.15 7.82
CA ASP A 30 13.12 -4.17 8.70
C ASP A 30 13.48 -2.90 7.92
N GLU A 31 13.91 -3.06 6.67
CA GLU A 31 14.15 -1.96 5.75
C GLU A 31 12.86 -1.18 5.44
N LEU A 32 11.74 -1.87 5.23
CA LEU A 32 10.44 -1.22 5.03
C LEU A 32 10.03 -0.44 6.28
N ASP A 33 10.19 -1.02 7.46
CA ASP A 33 9.84 -0.38 8.73
C ASP A 33 10.66 0.89 8.94
N MET A 34 11.97 0.80 8.70
CA MET A 34 12.90 1.93 8.84
C MET A 34 12.59 3.05 7.84
N LYS A 35 12.29 2.72 6.58
CA LYS A 35 12.07 3.73 5.53
C LYS A 35 10.69 4.37 5.58
N SER A 36 9.65 3.58 5.88
CA SER A 36 8.27 4.07 5.90
C SER A 36 7.83 4.61 7.25
N GLY A 37 8.54 4.26 8.34
CA GLY A 37 8.10 4.53 9.72
C GLY A 37 6.88 3.69 10.15
N VAL A 38 6.46 2.72 9.35
CA VAL A 38 5.30 1.87 9.61
C VAL A 38 5.76 0.44 9.79
N SER A 39 5.39 -0.17 10.91
CA SER A 39 5.75 -1.57 11.15
C SER A 39 5.12 -2.51 10.12
N TRP A 40 5.92 -3.44 9.60
CA TRP A 40 5.57 -4.51 8.68
C TRP A 40 4.38 -5.30 9.19
N ARG A 41 4.33 -5.53 10.49
CA ARG A 41 3.23 -6.25 11.14
C ARG A 41 1.90 -5.50 10.97
N SER A 42 1.93 -4.16 11.06
CA SER A 42 0.75 -3.34 10.78
C SER A 42 0.31 -3.48 9.32
N VAL A 43 1.25 -3.40 8.38
CA VAL A 43 0.98 -3.59 6.95
C VAL A 43 0.35 -4.96 6.68
N TYR A 44 0.88 -6.02 7.30
CA TYR A 44 0.32 -7.37 7.18
C TYR A 44 -1.12 -7.47 7.69
N TYR A 45 -1.44 -6.83 8.82
CA TYR A 45 -2.79 -6.83 9.41
C TYR A 45 -3.81 -6.04 8.59
N TRP A 46 -3.37 -5.08 7.78
CA TRP A 46 -4.27 -4.31 6.91
C TRP A 46 -4.96 -5.15 5.83
N ARG A 47 -4.47 -6.36 5.58
CA ARG A 47 -5.10 -7.29 4.65
C ARG A 47 -6.43 -7.86 5.15
N HIS A 48 -6.62 -7.92 6.46
CA HIS A 48 -7.66 -8.77 7.05
C HIS A 48 -8.44 -8.13 8.20
N VAL A 49 -7.83 -7.25 9.00
CA VAL A 49 -8.37 -6.92 10.33
C VAL A 49 -8.62 -5.42 10.52
N ARG A 50 -7.84 -4.56 9.88
CA ARG A 50 -7.87 -3.11 10.16
C ARG A 50 -7.61 -2.28 8.91
N ASP A 51 -8.32 -1.17 8.78
CA ASP A 51 -7.96 -0.18 7.77
C ASP A 51 -6.75 0.64 8.23
N PRO A 52 -5.82 0.95 7.31
CA PRO A 52 -4.70 1.84 7.61
C PRO A 52 -5.21 3.26 7.84
N GLN A 53 -4.48 4.00 8.67
CA GLN A 53 -4.51 5.46 8.55
C GLN A 53 -3.94 5.84 7.19
N ILE A 54 -4.59 6.79 6.51
CA ILE A 54 -4.28 7.16 5.13
C ILE A 54 -2.79 7.55 4.97
N LEU A 55 -2.25 8.29 5.93
CA LEU A 55 -0.85 8.73 5.94
C LEU A 55 0.12 7.55 6.00
N ASN A 56 -0.17 6.54 6.83
CA ASN A 56 0.66 5.35 6.95
C ASN A 56 0.61 4.50 5.67
N PHE A 57 -0.56 4.41 5.04
CA PHE A 57 -0.70 3.74 3.76
C PHE A 57 0.12 4.42 2.67
N VAL A 58 0.04 5.75 2.58
CA VAL A 58 0.80 6.55 1.62
C VAL A 58 2.31 6.39 1.86
N ALA A 59 2.77 6.49 3.11
CA ALA A 59 4.19 6.34 3.45
C ALA A 59 4.77 4.99 2.98
N VAL A 60 4.03 3.89 3.19
CA VAL A 60 4.42 2.55 2.70
C VAL A 60 4.43 2.49 1.18
N ALA A 61 3.42 3.05 0.52
CA ALA A 61 3.32 3.06 -0.94
C ALA A 61 4.46 3.85 -1.60
N GLU A 62 4.75 5.06 -1.10
CA GLU A 62 5.83 5.91 -1.60
C GLU A 62 7.21 5.27 -1.38
N THR A 63 7.42 4.63 -0.22
CA THR A 63 8.65 3.85 0.05
C THR A 63 8.84 2.73 -0.99
N LEU A 64 7.76 2.14 -1.45
CA LEU A 64 7.73 1.14 -2.50
C LEU A 64 7.65 1.75 -3.90
N GLY A 65 7.90 3.05 -4.05
CA GLY A 65 7.91 3.77 -5.32
C GLY A 65 6.57 3.74 -6.07
N CYS A 66 5.47 3.69 -5.32
CA CYS A 66 4.12 3.78 -5.84
C CYS A 66 3.54 5.18 -5.56
N GLU A 67 2.71 5.68 -6.46
CA GLU A 67 1.90 6.89 -6.24
C GLU A 67 0.48 6.47 -5.84
N VAL A 68 -0.08 7.09 -4.80
CA VAL A 68 -1.43 6.78 -4.32
C VAL A 68 -2.43 7.83 -4.82
N ILE A 69 -3.35 7.40 -5.68
CA ILE A 69 -4.44 8.25 -6.18
C ILE A 69 -5.76 7.79 -5.55
N LEU A 70 -6.29 8.60 -4.63
CA LEU A 70 -7.58 8.35 -4.02
C LEU A 70 -8.69 8.89 -4.91
N ARG A 71 -9.66 8.03 -5.24
CA ARG A 71 -10.84 8.42 -6.01
C ARG A 71 -12.08 8.29 -5.16
N ARG A 72 -12.89 9.36 -5.15
CA ARG A 72 -14.21 9.31 -4.55
C ARG A 72 -15.07 8.31 -5.33
N ARG A 73 -15.62 7.32 -4.63
CA ARG A 73 -16.62 6.41 -5.23
C ARG A 73 -17.84 7.24 -5.62
N LYS A 74 -18.27 7.19 -6.88
CA LYS A 74 -19.57 7.72 -7.28
C LYS A 74 -20.64 6.87 -6.60
N ILE A 75 -21.37 7.47 -5.67
CA ILE A 75 -22.59 6.88 -5.14
C ILE A 75 -23.68 7.33 -6.09
N SER A 76 -24.12 6.44 -6.97
CA SER A 76 -25.34 6.66 -7.76
C SER A 76 -26.52 6.53 -6.81
N CYS A 77 -27.25 7.63 -6.61
CA CYS A 77 -28.54 7.60 -5.90
C CYS A 77 -29.61 6.99 -6.80
#